data_AF-A0A328FA63-F1
#
_entry.id   AF-A0A328FA63-F1
#
_cell.length_a   1.000
_cell.length_b   1.000
_cell.length_c   1.000
_cell.angle_alpha   90.00
_cell.angle_beta   90.00
_cell.angle_gamma   90.00
#
_symmetry.space_group_name_H-M   'P 1'
#
loop_
_entity.id
_entity.type
_entity.pdbx_description
1 polymer ?
#
loop_
_entity_poly.entity_id
_entity_poly.type
_entity_poly.pdbx_seq_one_letter_code
_entity_poly.pdbx_strand_id
1 'polypeptide(L)'
;MEVAPDFVPEVTKDCLEKKQLRSLLKYACKQISLKEFSEAAIAEQSKRKLEADQIKKKQIKQAAINAEKNKKRKIINKILKKYDLSISFINHGDINKLKHMIEKLDHGSRLNQDEIAWLMVTRKGFHAGYYTQRLREKYHSNEAEYYSSKFIRTKNPWDIINASSHFRKCNQSKKANLILIKINTDKFKSKKIKSAFNTTFGGVKRDLRNLDEALSLGSQAHLLTPKDFRPCTLLGAVNIEIGNYDEGQSWYKKAIERGATEKSVDDDLRSIFMRLDKSKRKDLAIFLYENDPERYRWVKKYIQ
;
A
#
# COMPACT_ATOMS: atom_id res chain seq x y z
N MET A 1 24.91 82.35 -10.37
CA MET A 1 23.68 81.58 -10.07
C MET A 1 23.82 81.04 -8.66
N GLU A 2 23.49 81.87 -7.67
CA GLU A 2 23.39 81.44 -6.28
C GLU A 2 22.08 80.67 -6.13
N VAL A 3 22.17 79.39 -5.78
CA VAL A 3 21.01 78.59 -5.41
C VAL A 3 20.52 79.15 -4.08
N ALA A 4 19.28 79.65 -4.06
CA ALA A 4 18.68 80.22 -2.85
C ALA A 4 18.83 79.24 -1.66
N PRO A 5 19.27 79.71 -0.48
CA PRO A 5 19.60 78.84 0.67
C PRO A 5 18.39 78.14 1.31
N ASP A 6 17.18 78.30 0.75
CA ASP A 6 15.91 77.89 1.34
C ASP A 6 15.10 76.90 0.50
N PHE A 7 15.65 76.36 -0.61
CA PHE A 7 14.92 75.45 -1.49
C PHE A 7 15.26 73.97 -1.23
N VAL A 8 14.28 73.19 -0.75
CA VAL A 8 14.36 71.71 -0.76
C VAL A 8 13.82 71.22 -2.12
N PRO A 9 14.65 70.60 -2.98
CA PRO A 9 14.21 70.12 -4.28
C PRO A 9 13.07 69.11 -4.16
N GLU A 10 12.12 69.14 -5.10
CA GLU A 10 10.95 68.24 -5.09
C GLU A 10 11.37 66.76 -5.11
N VAL A 11 12.44 66.44 -5.83
CA VAL A 11 13.07 65.11 -5.85
C VAL A 11 13.51 64.66 -4.46
N THR A 12 14.00 65.58 -3.63
CA THR A 12 14.40 65.31 -2.24
C THR A 12 13.18 65.09 -1.36
N LYS A 13 12.09 65.85 -1.56
CA LYS A 13 10.84 65.64 -0.82
C LYS A 13 10.25 64.26 -1.13
N ASP A 14 10.14 63.91 -2.40
CA ASP A 14 9.70 62.60 -2.88
C ASP A 14 10.53 61.45 -2.26
N CYS A 15 11.86 61.62 -2.20
CA CYS A 15 12.75 60.62 -1.63
C CYS A 15 12.47 60.40 -0.13
N LEU A 16 12.32 61.50 0.62
CA LEU A 16 12.01 61.44 2.05
C LEU A 16 10.63 60.84 2.32
N GLU A 17 9.62 61.18 1.51
CA GLU A 17 8.29 60.59 1.61
C GLU A 17 8.28 59.08 1.32
N LYS A 18 8.96 58.64 0.25
CA LYS A 18 9.11 57.22 -0.10
C LYS A 18 9.81 56.42 1.00
N LYS A 19 10.80 57.03 1.66
CA LYS A 19 11.48 56.44 2.83
C LYS A 19 10.73 56.65 4.16
N GLN A 20 9.54 57.27 4.08
CA GLN A 20 8.67 57.62 5.21
C GLN A 20 9.31 58.56 6.23
N LEU A 21 10.40 59.27 5.89
CA LEU A 21 11.18 60.19 6.73
C LEU A 21 10.45 61.53 6.93
N ARG A 22 9.23 61.46 7.47
CA ARG A 22 8.28 62.59 7.50
C ARG A 22 8.70 63.70 8.45
N SER A 23 9.28 63.36 9.59
CA SER A 23 9.86 64.34 10.53
C SER A 23 11.02 65.11 9.89
N LEU A 24 11.93 64.43 9.19
CA LEU A 24 13.06 65.07 8.48
C LEU A 24 12.58 65.95 7.34
N LEU A 25 11.55 65.53 6.60
CA LEU A 25 10.93 66.34 5.55
C LEU A 25 10.33 67.64 6.11
N LYS A 26 9.57 67.55 7.21
CA LYS A 26 8.97 68.71 7.88
C LYS A 26 10.03 69.68 8.40
N TYR A 27 11.12 69.15 8.97
CA TYR A 27 12.24 69.96 9.43
C TYR A 27 12.98 70.64 8.26
N ALA A 28 13.27 69.91 7.18
CA ALA A 28 13.92 70.45 5.99
C ALA A 28 13.09 71.55 5.31
N CYS A 29 11.76 71.47 5.38
CA CYS A 29 10.84 72.50 4.89
C CYS A 29 10.59 73.64 5.91
N LYS A 30 11.35 73.70 7.01
CA LYS A 30 11.20 74.69 8.11
C LYS A 30 9.79 74.74 8.73
N GLN A 31 9.02 73.66 8.64
CA GLN A 31 7.65 73.60 9.20
C GLN A 31 7.62 73.30 10.70
N ILE A 32 8.73 72.79 11.24
CA ILE A 32 8.90 72.45 12.66
C ILE A 32 10.30 72.89 13.13
N SER A 33 10.44 73.17 14.43
CA SER A 33 11.71 73.49 15.07
C SER A 33 12.64 72.27 15.18
N LEU A 34 13.94 72.50 15.44
CA LEU A 34 14.91 71.43 15.70
C LEU A 34 14.51 70.55 16.90
N LYS A 35 13.92 71.15 17.93
CA LYS A 35 13.43 70.42 19.12
C LYS A 35 12.27 69.48 18.76
N GLU A 36 11.27 69.99 18.05
CA GLU A 36 10.12 69.20 17.58
C GLU A 36 10.54 68.11 16.59
N PHE A 37 11.52 68.39 15.72
CA PHE A 37 12.12 67.39 14.85
C PHE A 37 12.76 66.26 15.65
N SER A 38 13.58 66.59 16.66
CA SER A 38 14.26 65.59 17.49
C SER A 38 13.26 64.65 18.16
N GLU A 39 12.21 65.20 18.79
CA GLU A 39 11.15 64.43 19.43
C GLU A 39 10.36 63.56 18.43
N ALA A 40 9.97 64.15 17.29
CA ALA A 40 9.23 63.43 16.24
C ALA A 40 10.06 62.33 15.57
N ALA A 41 11.36 62.56 15.35
CA ALA A 41 12.28 61.60 14.75
C ALA A 41 12.47 60.36 15.66
N ILE A 42 12.58 60.57 16.98
CA ILE A 42 12.64 59.48 17.98
C ILE A 42 11.35 58.64 17.95
N ALA A 43 10.18 59.29 17.91
CA ALA A 43 8.89 58.60 17.84
C ALA A 43 8.73 57.82 16.52
N GLU A 44 9.12 58.42 15.39
CA GLU A 44 9.06 57.81 14.06
C GLU A 44 10.01 56.60 13.95
N GLN A 45 11.23 56.71 14.49
CA GLN A 45 12.18 55.60 14.55
C GLN A 45 11.68 54.47 15.46
N SER A 46 11.09 54.80 16.62
CA SER A 46 10.53 53.82 17.55
C SER A 46 9.36 53.06 16.93
N LYS A 47 8.48 53.75 16.20
CA LYS A 47 7.36 53.14 15.47
C LYS A 47 7.85 52.17 14.38
N ARG A 48 8.83 52.58 13.56
CA ARG A 48 9.43 51.70 12.54
C ARG A 48 10.06 50.45 13.15
N LYS A 49 10.77 50.60 14.27
CA LYS A 49 11.39 49.47 14.97
C LYS A 49 10.32 48.48 15.46
N LEU A 50 9.23 48.98 16.03
CA LEU A 50 8.12 48.16 16.47
C LEU A 50 7.43 47.41 15.30
N GLU A 51 7.19 48.10 14.18
CA GLU A 51 6.61 47.49 12.98
C GLU A 51 7.54 46.42 12.37
N ALA A 52 8.84 46.71 12.28
CA ALA A 52 9.84 45.74 11.82
C ALA A 52 9.91 44.51 12.74
N ASP A 53 9.87 44.70 14.06
CA ASP A 53 9.83 43.61 15.04
C ASP A 53 8.55 42.77 14.92
N GLN A 54 7.40 43.39 14.66
CA GLN A 54 6.14 42.67 14.42
C GLN A 54 6.19 41.85 13.13
N ILE A 55 6.72 42.41 12.04
CA ILE A 55 6.90 41.70 10.76
C ILE A 55 7.84 40.50 10.96
N LYS A 56 8.98 40.72 11.63
CA LYS A 56 9.95 39.65 11.93
C LYS A 56 9.32 38.54 12.78
N LYS A 57 8.55 38.89 13.82
CA LYS A 57 7.80 37.92 14.63
C LYS A 57 6.80 37.10 13.79
N LYS A 58 6.05 37.75 12.89
CA LYS A 58 5.12 37.07 11.97
C LYS A 58 5.84 36.11 11.02
N GLN A 59 6.97 36.54 10.44
CA GLN A 59 7.79 35.70 9.55
C GLN A 59 8.35 34.47 10.27
N ILE A 60 8.89 34.65 11.48
CA ILE A 60 9.38 33.53 12.31
C ILE A 60 8.24 32.54 12.62
N LYS A 61 7.06 33.04 13.00
CA LYS A 61 5.90 32.19 13.27
C LYS A 61 5.46 31.41 12.02
N GLN A 62 5.42 32.04 10.86
CA GLN A 62 5.04 31.38 9.61
C GLN A 62 6.10 30.34 9.17
N ALA A 63 7.38 30.66 9.32
CA ALA A 63 8.47 29.73 9.05
C ALA A 63 8.40 28.48 9.94
N ALA A 64 8.09 28.66 11.24
CA ALA A 64 7.89 27.54 12.17
C ALA A 64 6.71 26.64 11.75
N ILE A 65 5.56 27.22 11.39
CA ILE A 65 4.38 26.47 10.90
C ILE A 65 4.73 25.67 9.63
N ASN A 66 5.43 26.31 8.68
CA ASN A 66 5.84 25.66 7.43
C ASN A 66 6.86 24.53 7.69
N ALA A 67 7.80 24.74 8.61
CA ALA A 67 8.76 23.71 9.02
C ALA A 67 8.07 22.50 9.64
N GLU A 68 7.08 22.71 10.51
CA GLU A 68 6.30 21.64 11.12
C GLU A 68 5.48 20.85 10.07
N LYS A 69 4.80 21.56 9.16
CA LYS A 69 4.07 20.93 8.03
C LYS A 69 5.01 20.09 7.16
N ASN A 70 6.19 20.62 6.83
CA ASN A 70 7.21 19.90 6.05
C ASN A 70 7.72 18.67 6.80
N LYS A 71 7.93 18.76 8.12
CA LYS A 71 8.32 17.61 8.96
C LYS A 71 7.24 16.52 8.94
N LYS A 72 5.97 16.87 9.15
CA LYS A 72 4.83 15.93 9.09
C LYS A 72 4.74 15.26 7.70
N ARG A 73 4.87 16.03 6.63
CA ARG A 73 4.86 15.52 5.25
C ARG A 73 6.00 14.53 4.99
N LYS A 74 7.22 14.80 5.47
CA LYS A 74 8.36 13.88 5.35
C LYS A 74 8.11 12.54 6.05
N ILE A 75 7.54 12.57 7.26
CA ILE A 75 7.19 11.35 8.02
C ILE A 75 6.15 10.53 7.27
N ILE A 76 5.06 11.17 6.83
CA ILE A 76 4.00 10.52 6.04
C ILE A 76 4.57 9.90 4.77
N ASN A 77 5.38 10.65 4.02
CA ASN A 77 5.97 10.16 2.79
C ASN A 77 6.88 8.94 3.03
N LYS A 78 7.62 8.91 4.15
CA LYS A 78 8.42 7.74 4.54
C LYS A 78 7.56 6.51 4.82
N ILE A 79 6.45 6.67 5.54
CA ILE A 79 5.50 5.59 5.85
C ILE A 79 4.87 5.04 4.56
N LEU A 80 4.41 5.92 3.67
CA LEU A 80 3.77 5.52 2.42
C LEU A 80 4.78 4.82 1.48
N LYS A 81 5.98 5.40 1.31
CA LYS A 81 7.02 4.83 0.45
C LYS A 81 7.44 3.42 0.86
N LYS A 82 7.39 3.09 2.17
CA LYS A 82 7.63 1.73 2.66
C LYS A 82 6.69 0.70 2.04
N TYR A 83 5.50 1.09 1.61
CA TYR A 83 4.49 0.23 1.02
C TYR A 83 4.25 0.53 -0.46
N ASP A 84 5.25 1.10 -1.12
CA ASP A 84 5.21 1.40 -2.56
C ASP A 84 4.08 2.38 -2.94
N LEU A 85 3.70 3.23 -1.98
CA LEU A 85 2.72 4.28 -2.16
C LEU A 85 3.42 5.64 -2.29
N SER A 86 3.18 6.34 -3.40
CA SER A 86 3.62 7.72 -3.56
C SER A 86 2.55 8.68 -3.07
N ILE A 87 2.94 9.62 -2.21
CA ILE A 87 2.05 10.67 -1.70
C ILE A 87 1.44 11.52 -2.82
N SER A 88 2.09 11.62 -3.98
CA SER A 88 1.60 12.39 -5.14
C SER A 88 0.35 11.80 -5.78
N PHE A 89 0.10 10.50 -5.60
CA PHE A 89 -1.04 9.80 -6.19
C PHE A 89 -2.14 9.49 -5.17
N ILE A 90 -1.97 9.90 -3.91
CA ILE A 90 -2.96 9.67 -2.85
C ILE A 90 -3.83 10.91 -2.71
N ASN A 91 -5.15 10.70 -2.69
CA ASN A 91 -6.11 11.77 -2.44
C ASN A 91 -5.83 12.42 -1.08
N HIS A 92 -5.84 13.76 -1.01
CA HIS A 92 -5.52 14.48 0.22
C HIS A 92 -6.36 14.05 1.43
N GLY A 93 -7.65 13.76 1.24
CA GLY A 93 -8.54 13.26 2.29
C GLY A 93 -8.23 11.84 2.78
N ASP A 94 -7.55 11.03 1.96
CA ASP A 94 -7.24 9.64 2.28
C ASP A 94 -5.95 9.50 3.11
N ILE A 95 -5.06 10.49 3.07
CA ILE A 95 -3.69 10.41 3.61
C ILE A 95 -3.69 9.98 5.09
N ASN A 96 -4.50 10.63 5.92
CA ASN A 96 -4.52 10.36 7.37
C ASN A 96 -5.11 8.99 7.69
N LYS A 97 -6.18 8.59 6.99
CA LYS A 97 -6.80 7.27 7.16
C LYS A 97 -5.83 6.16 6.73
N LEU A 98 -5.19 6.32 5.57
CA LEU A 98 -4.20 5.37 5.05
C LEU A 98 -2.99 5.26 5.98
N LYS A 99 -2.45 6.40 6.45
CA LYS A 99 -1.37 6.43 7.45
C LYS A 99 -1.75 5.62 8.69
N HIS A 100 -2.94 5.84 9.25
CA HIS A 100 -3.39 5.15 10.45
C HIS A 100 -3.47 3.63 10.26
N MET A 101 -4.03 3.15 9.14
CA MET A 101 -4.09 1.72 8.84
C MET A 101 -2.70 1.10 8.65
N ILE A 102 -1.78 1.83 8.00
CA ILE A 102 -0.39 1.37 7.86
C ILE A 102 0.29 1.26 9.23
N GLU A 103 0.12 2.27 10.09
CA GLU A 103 0.66 2.23 11.45
C GLU A 103 0.07 1.06 12.23
N LYS A 104 -1.24 0.84 12.16
CA LYS A 104 -1.91 -0.31 12.80
C LYS A 104 -1.27 -1.64 12.35
N LEU A 105 -1.08 -1.82 11.05
CA LEU A 105 -0.39 -3.00 10.50
C LEU A 105 1.06 -3.11 10.99
N ASP A 106 1.79 -2.01 11.06
CA ASP A 106 3.18 -1.99 11.53
C ASP A 106 3.32 -2.44 12.98
N HIS A 107 2.35 -2.10 13.83
CA HIS A 107 2.26 -2.59 15.20
C HIS A 107 1.74 -4.03 15.33
N GLY A 108 1.59 -4.77 14.22
CA GLY A 108 1.11 -6.15 14.24
C GLY A 108 -0.41 -6.28 14.42
N SER A 109 -1.15 -5.17 14.41
CA SER A 109 -2.60 -5.20 14.59
C SER A 109 -3.31 -5.67 13.32
N ARG A 110 -4.50 -6.24 13.50
CA ARG A 110 -5.37 -6.74 12.43
C ARG A 110 -6.19 -5.60 11.82
N LEU A 111 -6.50 -5.70 10.53
CA LEU A 111 -7.48 -4.84 9.88
C LEU A 111 -8.83 -5.55 9.80
N ASN A 112 -9.93 -4.80 9.93
CA ASN A 112 -11.28 -5.33 9.73
C ASN A 112 -11.62 -5.39 8.23
N GLN A 113 -12.77 -5.99 7.90
CA GLN A 113 -13.18 -6.18 6.51
C GLN A 113 -13.42 -4.86 5.78
N ASP A 114 -13.96 -3.84 6.45
CA ASP A 114 -14.23 -2.53 5.86
C ASP A 114 -12.93 -1.76 5.56
N GLU A 115 -11.93 -1.86 6.44
CA GLU A 115 -10.59 -1.31 6.23
C GLU A 115 -9.92 -1.96 5.01
N ILE A 116 -10.04 -3.29 4.88
CA ILE A 116 -9.51 -4.03 3.73
C ILE A 116 -10.26 -3.65 2.44
N ALA A 117 -11.59 -3.61 2.46
CA ALA A 117 -12.40 -3.20 1.32
C ALA A 117 -12.03 -1.78 0.88
N TRP A 118 -11.86 -0.85 1.83
CA TRP A 118 -11.46 0.52 1.56
C TRP A 118 -10.08 0.64 0.89
N LEU A 119 -9.13 -0.23 1.26
CA LEU A 119 -7.81 -0.30 0.62
C LEU A 119 -7.91 -0.80 -0.82
N MET A 120 -8.86 -1.69 -1.11
CA MET A 120 -9.06 -2.28 -2.45
C MET A 120 -9.84 -1.38 -3.42
N VAL A 121 -10.57 -0.37 -2.92
CA VAL A 121 -11.31 0.57 -3.78
C VAL A 121 -10.38 1.18 -4.83
N THR A 122 -10.75 1.02 -6.10
CA THR A 122 -9.98 1.55 -7.22
C THR A 122 -10.03 3.08 -7.21
N ARG A 123 -8.91 3.70 -7.54
CA ARG A 123 -8.76 5.17 -7.56
C ARG A 123 -8.02 5.57 -8.83
N LYS A 124 -8.12 6.84 -9.23
CA LYS A 124 -7.41 7.35 -10.41
C LYS A 124 -5.91 7.10 -10.25
N GLY A 125 -5.32 6.30 -11.14
CA GLY A 125 -3.89 5.89 -11.07
C GLY A 125 -3.61 4.65 -10.20
N PHE A 126 -4.63 4.06 -9.56
CA PHE A 126 -4.51 2.85 -8.73
C PHE A 126 -5.65 1.86 -9.05
N HIS A 127 -5.47 1.06 -10.10
CA HIS A 127 -6.42 0.02 -10.50
C HIS A 127 -6.61 -1.10 -9.45
N ALA A 128 -5.64 -1.27 -8.55
CA ALA A 128 -5.74 -2.20 -7.41
C ALA A 128 -6.03 -1.48 -6.07
N GLY A 129 -6.37 -0.20 -6.11
CA GLY A 129 -6.48 0.66 -4.93
C GLY A 129 -5.14 0.90 -4.23
N TYR A 130 -5.19 1.32 -2.97
CA TYR A 130 -4.00 1.48 -2.13
C TYR A 130 -3.48 0.14 -1.58
N TYR A 131 -4.12 -0.98 -1.90
CA TYR A 131 -3.75 -2.31 -1.42
C TYR A 131 -2.61 -2.94 -2.23
N THR A 132 -1.46 -2.26 -2.17
CA THR A 132 -0.21 -2.69 -2.82
C THR A 132 0.20 -4.08 -2.36
N GLN A 133 1.03 -4.75 -3.16
CA GLN A 133 1.54 -6.08 -2.84
C GLN A 133 2.20 -6.10 -1.46
N ARG A 134 3.09 -5.15 -1.17
CA ARG A 134 3.81 -5.09 0.10
C ARG A 134 2.89 -4.85 1.31
N LEU A 135 1.84 -4.05 1.15
CA LEU A 135 0.85 -3.80 2.21
C LEU A 135 0.00 -5.05 2.46
N ARG A 136 -0.39 -5.74 1.38
CA ARG A 136 -1.10 -7.01 1.42
C ARG A 136 -0.30 -8.11 2.09
N GLU A 137 0.98 -8.25 1.75
CA GLU A 137 1.89 -9.21 2.38
C GLU A 137 2.02 -8.93 3.89
N LYS A 138 2.16 -7.67 4.30
CA LYS A 138 2.20 -7.30 5.72
C LYS A 138 0.90 -7.65 6.45
N TYR A 139 -0.26 -7.35 5.86
CA TYR A 139 -1.55 -7.76 6.40
C TYR A 139 -1.62 -9.28 6.59
N HIS A 140 -1.29 -10.06 5.54
CA HIS A 140 -1.33 -11.51 5.62
C HIS A 140 -0.33 -12.07 6.64
N SER A 141 0.85 -11.46 6.78
CA SER A 141 1.80 -11.84 7.83
C SER A 141 1.21 -11.65 9.23
N ASN A 142 0.59 -10.50 9.54
CA ASN A 142 -0.04 -10.27 10.85
C ASN A 142 -1.17 -11.27 11.13
N GLU A 143 -2.03 -11.53 10.14
CA GLU A 143 -3.10 -12.53 10.28
C GLU A 143 -2.55 -13.95 10.50
N ALA A 144 -1.46 -14.31 9.80
CA ALA A 144 -0.83 -15.61 9.96
C ALA A 144 -0.27 -15.80 11.38
N GLU A 145 0.41 -14.79 11.94
CA GLU A 145 0.89 -14.83 13.33
C GLU A 145 -0.29 -14.92 14.31
N TYR A 146 -1.33 -14.10 14.12
CA TYR A 146 -2.51 -14.11 14.99
C TYR A 146 -3.14 -15.51 15.07
N TYR A 147 -3.43 -16.11 13.91
CA TYR A 147 -4.03 -17.44 13.87
C TYR A 147 -3.07 -18.54 14.36
N SER A 148 -1.76 -18.39 14.14
CA SER A 148 -0.75 -19.32 14.69
C SER A 148 -0.72 -19.28 16.22
N SER A 149 -0.65 -18.08 16.81
CA SER A 149 -0.69 -17.89 18.27
C SER A 149 -2.01 -18.37 18.86
N LYS A 150 -3.13 -18.13 18.16
CA LYS A 150 -4.44 -18.61 18.57
C LYS A 150 -4.50 -20.14 18.56
N PHE A 151 -3.98 -20.80 17.52
CA PHE A 151 -3.89 -22.27 17.46
C PHE A 151 -3.08 -22.84 18.63
N ILE A 152 -1.96 -22.21 19.02
CA ILE A 152 -1.16 -22.67 20.16
C ILE A 152 -2.01 -22.75 21.43
N ARG A 153 -2.90 -21.77 21.65
CA ARG A 153 -3.79 -21.69 22.82
C ARG A 153 -5.00 -22.61 22.72
N THR A 154 -5.68 -22.64 21.58
CA THR A 154 -7.00 -23.29 21.42
C THR A 154 -6.90 -24.73 20.92
N LYS A 155 -5.78 -25.08 20.26
CA LYS A 155 -5.62 -26.31 19.46
C LYS A 155 -6.70 -26.50 18.38
N ASN A 156 -7.43 -25.45 18.02
CA ASN A 156 -8.48 -25.53 17.00
C ASN A 156 -7.85 -25.66 15.60
N PRO A 157 -8.10 -26.76 14.85
CA PRO A 157 -7.50 -26.98 13.54
C PRO A 157 -7.78 -25.86 12.52
N TRP A 158 -8.92 -25.17 12.63
CA TRP A 158 -9.23 -24.05 11.74
C TRP A 158 -8.27 -22.88 11.90
N ASP A 159 -7.77 -22.65 13.12
CA ASP A 159 -6.82 -21.56 13.36
C ASP A 159 -5.52 -21.84 12.58
N ILE A 160 -4.97 -23.06 12.61
CA ILE A 160 -3.75 -23.34 11.84
C ILE A 160 -3.97 -23.41 10.32
N ILE A 161 -5.13 -23.90 9.88
CA ILE A 161 -5.50 -23.89 8.45
C ILE A 161 -5.54 -22.44 7.94
N ASN A 162 -6.17 -21.54 8.69
CA ASN A 162 -6.21 -20.12 8.36
C ASN A 162 -4.81 -19.50 8.40
N ALA A 163 -4.02 -19.77 9.43
CA ALA A 163 -2.64 -19.29 9.53
C ALA A 163 -1.80 -19.69 8.31
N SER A 164 -1.88 -20.97 7.89
CA SER A 164 -1.18 -21.47 6.72
C SER A 164 -1.63 -20.76 5.43
N SER A 165 -2.94 -20.59 5.22
CA SER A 165 -3.47 -19.84 4.08
C SER A 165 -2.90 -18.41 4.02
N HIS A 166 -2.79 -17.75 5.17
CA HIS A 166 -2.20 -16.42 5.27
C HIS A 166 -0.68 -16.41 5.04
N PHE A 167 0.07 -17.38 5.58
CA PHE A 167 1.51 -17.51 5.31
C PHE A 167 1.81 -17.67 3.82
N ARG A 168 1.00 -18.44 3.09
CA ARG A 168 1.14 -18.57 1.63
C ARG A 168 0.95 -17.23 0.92
N LYS A 169 -0.05 -16.45 1.32
CA LYS A 169 -0.36 -15.12 0.73
C LYS A 169 0.67 -14.04 1.06
N CYS A 170 1.61 -14.28 1.97
CA CYS A 170 2.75 -13.41 2.24
C CYS A 170 4.11 -14.05 1.91
N ASN A 171 4.14 -15.05 1.01
CA ASN A 171 5.36 -15.72 0.55
C ASN A 171 6.16 -16.43 1.68
N GLN A 172 5.48 -16.83 2.75
CA GLN A 172 6.06 -17.53 3.91
C GLN A 172 5.68 -19.02 3.96
N SER A 173 5.49 -19.65 2.80
CA SER A 173 5.11 -21.07 2.69
C SER A 173 6.13 -22.01 3.38
N LYS A 174 7.41 -21.64 3.46
CA LYS A 174 8.42 -22.37 4.26
C LYS A 174 8.05 -22.40 5.75
N LYS A 175 7.62 -21.27 6.31
CA LYS A 175 7.18 -21.18 7.72
C LYS A 175 5.90 -22.00 7.95
N ALA A 176 4.94 -21.93 7.02
CA ALA A 176 3.76 -22.77 7.07
C ALA A 176 4.11 -24.27 7.07
N ASN A 177 5.03 -24.69 6.19
CA ASN A 177 5.48 -26.08 6.11
C ASN A 177 6.08 -26.58 7.42
N LEU A 178 6.98 -25.80 8.04
CA LEU A 178 7.61 -26.15 9.32
C LEU A 178 6.61 -26.38 10.46
N ILE A 179 5.45 -25.71 10.41
CA ILE A 179 4.39 -25.87 11.41
C ILE A 179 3.52 -27.08 11.05
N LEU A 180 3.06 -27.16 9.80
CA LEU A 180 2.10 -28.19 9.36
C LEU A 180 2.67 -29.61 9.42
N ILE A 181 3.96 -29.82 9.11
CA ILE A 181 4.60 -31.16 9.19
C ILE A 181 4.55 -31.76 10.60
N LYS A 182 4.41 -30.94 11.65
CA LYS A 182 4.41 -31.38 13.05
C LYS A 182 3.01 -31.73 13.56
N ILE A 183 1.98 -31.54 12.74
CA ILE A 183 0.59 -31.69 13.17
C ILE A 183 0.13 -33.11 12.95
N ASN A 184 -0.25 -33.76 14.04
CA ASN A 184 -0.94 -35.04 13.98
C ASN A 184 -2.42 -34.81 13.62
N THR A 185 -2.78 -35.16 12.38
CA THR A 185 -4.14 -35.03 11.82
C THR A 185 -5.14 -36.06 12.34
N ASP A 186 -4.70 -37.12 13.03
CA ASP A 186 -5.60 -38.15 13.58
C ASP A 186 -6.52 -37.58 14.66
N LYS A 187 -6.06 -36.53 15.34
CA LYS A 187 -6.84 -35.79 16.35
C LYS A 187 -7.98 -34.96 15.73
N PHE A 188 -8.03 -34.81 14.41
CA PHE A 188 -9.09 -34.05 13.76
C PHE A 188 -10.37 -34.88 13.65
N LYS A 189 -11.43 -34.39 14.28
CA LYS A 189 -12.70 -35.12 14.42
C LYS A 189 -13.51 -35.28 13.13
N SER A 190 -13.33 -34.40 12.14
CA SER A 190 -14.17 -34.40 10.93
C SER A 190 -13.38 -34.55 9.64
N LYS A 191 -13.98 -35.27 8.68
CA LYS A 191 -13.46 -35.38 7.30
C LYS A 191 -13.27 -34.01 6.65
N LYS A 192 -14.19 -33.07 6.92
CA LYS A 192 -14.11 -31.68 6.43
C LYS A 192 -12.84 -30.97 6.90
N ILE A 193 -12.48 -31.11 8.18
CA ILE A 193 -11.26 -30.50 8.73
C ILE A 193 -10.02 -31.17 8.14
N LYS A 194 -9.97 -32.50 8.07
CA LYS A 194 -8.85 -33.24 7.46
C LYS A 194 -8.65 -32.84 5.99
N SER A 195 -9.74 -32.74 5.23
CA SER A 195 -9.70 -32.28 3.84
C SER A 195 -9.20 -30.83 3.70
N ALA A 196 -9.72 -29.91 4.52
CA ALA A 196 -9.27 -28.52 4.49
C ALA A 196 -7.80 -28.36 4.88
N PHE A 197 -7.33 -29.17 5.84
CA PHE A 197 -5.92 -29.27 6.19
C PHE A 197 -5.08 -29.77 5.02
N ASN A 198 -5.43 -30.92 4.43
CA ASN A 198 -4.70 -31.51 3.32
C ASN A 198 -4.67 -30.59 2.09
N THR A 199 -5.79 -29.94 1.76
CA THR A 199 -5.83 -28.97 0.64
C THR A 199 -4.91 -27.78 0.90
N THR A 200 -4.91 -27.27 2.12
CA THR A 200 -4.08 -26.13 2.50
C THR A 200 -2.61 -26.50 2.53
N PHE A 201 -2.28 -27.67 3.07
CA PHE A 201 -0.92 -28.19 3.12
C PHE A 201 -0.39 -28.55 1.74
N GLY A 202 -1.21 -29.14 0.88
CA GLY A 202 -0.89 -29.37 -0.53
C GLY A 202 -0.62 -28.06 -1.26
N GLY A 203 -1.37 -26.99 -0.97
CA GLY A 203 -1.06 -25.65 -1.44
C GLY A 203 0.33 -25.16 -0.98
N VAL A 204 0.72 -25.41 0.27
CA VAL A 204 2.08 -25.11 0.75
C VAL A 204 3.14 -25.90 -0.02
N LYS A 205 2.91 -27.20 -0.26
CA LYS A 205 3.85 -28.06 -1.01
C LYS A 205 4.00 -27.61 -2.46
N ARG A 206 2.90 -27.21 -3.11
CA ARG A 206 2.89 -26.58 -4.44
C ARG A 206 3.75 -25.31 -4.46
N ASP A 207 3.56 -24.40 -3.51
CA ASP A 207 4.36 -23.17 -3.43
C ASP A 207 5.87 -23.47 -3.25
N LEU A 208 6.19 -24.57 -2.56
CA LEU A 208 7.56 -25.05 -2.34
C LEU A 208 8.10 -25.95 -3.46
N ARG A 209 7.38 -26.07 -4.58
CA ARG A 209 7.73 -26.92 -5.73
C ARG A 209 7.87 -28.42 -5.42
N ASN A 210 7.30 -28.88 -4.31
CA ASN A 210 7.15 -30.31 -4.02
C ASN A 210 5.80 -30.79 -4.57
N LEU A 211 5.75 -30.97 -5.90
CA LEU A 211 4.52 -31.20 -6.64
C LEU A 211 3.92 -32.59 -6.38
N ASP A 212 4.75 -33.60 -6.11
CA ASP A 212 4.28 -34.96 -5.81
C ASP A 212 3.52 -35.02 -4.47
N GLU A 213 4.07 -34.42 -3.41
CA GLU A 213 3.36 -34.32 -2.14
C GLU A 213 2.11 -33.43 -2.25
N ALA A 214 2.16 -32.36 -3.06
CA ALA A 214 1.00 -31.52 -3.30
C ALA A 214 -0.14 -32.31 -3.96
N LEU A 215 0.19 -33.16 -4.94
CA LEU A 215 -0.75 -34.04 -5.62
C LEU A 215 -1.34 -35.09 -4.65
N SER A 216 -0.48 -35.75 -3.86
CA SER A 216 -0.90 -36.73 -2.86
C SER A 216 -1.88 -36.13 -1.83
N LEU A 217 -1.53 -34.97 -1.26
CA LEU A 217 -2.39 -34.25 -0.31
C LEU A 217 -3.71 -33.80 -0.95
N GLY A 218 -3.66 -33.29 -2.19
CA GLY A 218 -4.86 -32.92 -2.94
C GLY A 218 -5.81 -34.10 -3.17
N SER A 219 -5.26 -35.25 -3.55
CA SER A 219 -6.02 -36.48 -3.77
C SER A 219 -6.66 -36.99 -2.47
N GLN A 220 -5.90 -37.02 -1.37
CA GLN A 220 -6.45 -37.37 -0.05
C GLN A 220 -7.56 -36.41 0.39
N ALA A 221 -7.40 -35.10 0.16
CA ALA A 221 -8.43 -34.12 0.46
C ALA A 221 -9.71 -34.36 -0.36
N HIS A 222 -9.55 -34.66 -1.65
CA HIS A 222 -10.67 -34.97 -2.53
C HIS A 222 -11.42 -36.23 -2.08
N LEU A 223 -10.72 -37.31 -1.70
CA LEU A 223 -11.33 -38.54 -1.17
C LEU A 223 -12.18 -38.28 0.08
N LEU A 224 -11.71 -37.39 0.97
CA LEU A 224 -12.42 -37.03 2.20
C LEU A 224 -13.68 -36.19 1.94
N THR A 225 -13.66 -35.35 0.91
CA THR A 225 -14.75 -34.44 0.55
C THR A 225 -14.93 -34.37 -0.97
N PRO A 226 -15.53 -35.39 -1.61
CA PRO A 226 -15.55 -35.49 -3.06
C PRO A 226 -16.44 -34.44 -3.74
N LYS A 227 -17.36 -33.81 -3.00
CA LYS A 227 -18.22 -32.73 -3.52
C LYS A 227 -17.63 -31.33 -3.34
N ASP A 228 -16.49 -31.21 -2.66
CA ASP A 228 -15.85 -29.91 -2.45
C ASP A 228 -14.98 -29.52 -3.66
N PHE A 229 -15.09 -28.28 -4.13
CA PHE A 229 -14.31 -27.78 -5.26
C PHE A 229 -12.84 -27.47 -4.91
N ARG A 230 -12.51 -27.16 -3.65
CA ARG A 230 -11.15 -26.68 -3.31
C ARG A 230 -10.06 -27.72 -3.59
N PRO A 231 -10.22 -29.02 -3.21
CA PRO A 231 -9.24 -30.04 -3.60
C PRO A 231 -9.07 -30.13 -5.12
N CYS A 232 -10.16 -29.98 -5.89
CA CYS A 232 -10.10 -30.00 -7.36
C CYS A 232 -9.33 -28.83 -7.94
N THR A 233 -9.49 -27.61 -7.39
CA THR A 233 -8.68 -26.47 -7.83
C THR A 233 -7.19 -26.69 -7.57
N LEU A 234 -6.82 -27.30 -6.43
CA LEU A 234 -5.43 -27.65 -6.15
C LEU A 234 -4.91 -28.72 -7.14
N LEU A 235 -5.66 -29.80 -7.34
CA LEU A 235 -5.30 -30.88 -8.25
C LEU A 235 -5.17 -30.39 -9.69
N GLY A 236 -6.08 -29.54 -10.16
CA GLY A 236 -6.00 -28.91 -11.46
C GLY A 236 -4.72 -28.12 -11.61
N ALA A 237 -4.45 -27.24 -10.65
CA ALA A 237 -3.27 -26.40 -10.68
C ALA A 237 -1.93 -27.17 -10.63
N VAL A 238 -1.86 -28.22 -9.80
CA VAL A 238 -0.65 -29.07 -9.71
C VAL A 238 -0.44 -29.83 -11.02
N ASN A 239 -1.51 -30.39 -11.61
CA ASN A 239 -1.42 -31.08 -12.91
C ASN A 239 -0.97 -30.15 -14.05
N ILE A 240 -1.48 -28.91 -14.10
CA ILE A 240 -0.99 -27.91 -15.05
C ILE A 240 0.50 -27.61 -14.82
N GLU A 241 0.94 -27.44 -13.57
CA GLU A 241 2.34 -27.11 -13.27
C GLU A 241 3.34 -28.24 -13.59
N ILE A 242 2.91 -29.51 -13.53
CA ILE A 242 3.74 -30.67 -13.93
C ILE A 242 3.70 -30.96 -15.44
N GLY A 243 2.74 -30.39 -16.18
CA GLY A 243 2.59 -30.58 -17.63
C GLY A 243 1.47 -31.55 -18.05
N ASN A 244 0.68 -32.05 -17.10
CA ASN A 244 -0.46 -32.94 -17.37
C ASN A 244 -1.70 -32.11 -17.67
N TYR A 245 -1.72 -31.46 -18.84
CA TYR A 245 -2.70 -30.41 -19.13
C TYR A 245 -4.15 -30.92 -19.21
N ASP A 246 -4.40 -32.06 -19.86
CA ASP A 246 -5.74 -32.66 -19.94
C ASP A 246 -6.31 -32.99 -18.56
N GLU A 247 -5.50 -33.63 -17.71
CA GLU A 247 -5.89 -33.97 -16.35
C GLU A 247 -6.13 -32.70 -15.53
N GLY A 248 -5.27 -31.69 -15.68
CA GLY A 248 -5.44 -30.39 -15.04
C GLY A 248 -6.76 -29.71 -15.41
N GLN A 249 -7.10 -29.73 -16.70
CA GLN A 249 -8.35 -29.18 -17.22
C GLN A 249 -9.57 -29.98 -16.74
N SER A 250 -9.48 -31.30 -16.68
CA SER A 250 -10.51 -32.18 -16.11
C SER A 250 -10.80 -31.84 -14.64
N TRP A 251 -9.76 -31.63 -13.83
CA TRP A 251 -9.92 -31.20 -12.43
C TRP A 251 -10.51 -29.79 -12.30
N TYR A 252 -10.11 -28.85 -13.15
CA TYR A 252 -10.69 -27.51 -13.14
C TYR A 252 -12.17 -27.50 -13.55
N LYS A 253 -12.54 -28.27 -14.58
CA LYS A 253 -13.95 -28.46 -14.97
C LYS A 253 -14.76 -29.01 -13.80
N LYS A 254 -14.26 -30.05 -13.15
CA LYS A 254 -14.86 -30.65 -11.95
C LYS A 254 -14.95 -29.67 -10.78
N ALA A 255 -14.00 -28.74 -10.64
CA ALA A 255 -14.09 -27.66 -9.66
C ALA A 255 -15.23 -26.68 -9.98
N ILE A 256 -15.39 -26.30 -11.25
CA ILE A 256 -16.47 -25.40 -11.71
C ILE A 256 -17.84 -26.04 -11.47
N GLU A 257 -18.01 -27.31 -11.83
CA GLU A 257 -19.23 -28.10 -11.57
C GLU A 257 -19.59 -28.15 -10.07
N ARG A 258 -18.62 -27.93 -9.17
CA ARG A 258 -18.78 -27.93 -7.71
C ARG A 258 -18.81 -26.54 -7.07
N GLY A 259 -18.91 -25.50 -7.88
CA GLY A 259 -19.11 -24.12 -7.44
C GLY A 259 -17.87 -23.22 -7.47
N ALA A 260 -16.75 -23.66 -8.04
CA ALA A 260 -15.70 -22.71 -8.42
C ALA A 260 -16.19 -21.80 -9.55
N THR A 261 -15.82 -20.52 -9.52
CA THR A 261 -16.15 -19.63 -10.65
C THR A 261 -15.14 -19.82 -11.77
N GLU A 262 -15.60 -19.69 -13.01
CA GLU A 262 -14.72 -19.73 -14.18
C GLU A 262 -13.58 -18.70 -14.07
N LYS A 263 -13.93 -17.48 -13.66
CA LYS A 263 -12.97 -16.40 -13.42
C LYS A 263 -11.86 -16.83 -12.44
N SER A 264 -12.20 -17.53 -11.35
CA SER A 264 -11.21 -17.97 -10.36
C SER A 264 -10.22 -19.01 -10.92
N VAL A 265 -10.68 -19.88 -11.82
CA VAL A 265 -9.81 -20.82 -12.54
C VAL A 265 -8.89 -20.08 -13.49
N ASP A 266 -9.43 -19.13 -14.26
CA ASP A 266 -8.63 -18.33 -15.20
C ASP A 266 -7.57 -17.49 -14.50
N ASP A 267 -7.90 -16.90 -13.35
CA ASP A 267 -6.94 -16.15 -12.53
C ASP A 267 -5.80 -17.06 -12.02
N ASP A 268 -6.09 -18.31 -11.63
CA ASP A 268 -5.06 -19.29 -11.23
C ASP A 268 -4.21 -19.73 -12.44
N LEU A 269 -4.82 -20.00 -13.60
CA LEU A 269 -4.10 -20.31 -14.84
C LEU A 269 -3.14 -19.19 -15.25
N ARG A 270 -3.58 -17.93 -15.21
CA ARG A 270 -2.70 -16.76 -15.44
C ARG A 270 -1.57 -16.71 -14.43
N SER A 271 -1.86 -16.96 -13.17
CA SER A 271 -0.87 -16.99 -12.08
C SER A 271 0.19 -18.08 -12.30
N ILE A 272 -0.22 -19.28 -12.71
CA ILE A 272 0.67 -20.39 -13.08
C ILE A 272 1.53 -19.99 -14.28
N PHE A 273 0.89 -19.53 -15.36
CA PHE A 273 1.52 -19.16 -16.61
C PHE A 273 2.68 -18.17 -16.42
N MET A 274 2.48 -17.16 -15.57
CA MET A 274 3.50 -16.14 -15.27
C MET A 274 4.71 -16.69 -14.50
N ARG A 275 4.56 -17.82 -13.79
CA ARG A 275 5.64 -18.48 -13.03
C ARG A 275 6.36 -19.59 -13.82
N LEU A 276 5.78 -20.08 -14.90
CA LEU A 276 6.42 -21.10 -15.75
C LEU A 276 7.63 -20.52 -16.49
N ASP A 277 8.62 -21.37 -16.74
CA ASP A 277 9.72 -21.07 -17.66
C ASP A 277 9.22 -20.89 -19.10
N LYS A 278 10.10 -20.42 -19.98
CA LYS A 278 9.72 -20.08 -21.36
C LYS A 278 9.17 -21.26 -22.15
N SER A 279 9.73 -22.47 -21.97
CA SER A 279 9.31 -23.66 -22.71
C SER A 279 7.91 -24.08 -22.26
N LYS A 280 7.74 -24.34 -20.95
CA LYS A 280 6.45 -24.75 -20.39
C LYS A 280 5.34 -23.72 -20.63
N ARG A 281 5.71 -22.43 -20.64
CA ARG A 281 4.77 -21.35 -20.96
C ARG A 281 4.26 -21.42 -22.40
N LYS A 282 5.14 -21.74 -23.36
CA LYS A 282 4.74 -21.93 -24.77
C LYS A 282 3.83 -23.16 -24.90
N ASP A 283 4.19 -24.27 -24.26
CA ASP A 283 3.39 -25.50 -24.29
C ASP A 283 1.99 -25.27 -23.71
N LEU A 284 1.90 -24.61 -22.54
CA LEU A 284 0.62 -24.25 -21.93
C LEU A 284 -0.17 -23.23 -22.77
N ALA A 285 0.51 -22.29 -23.44
CA ALA A 285 -0.16 -21.33 -24.32
C ALA A 285 -0.84 -22.04 -25.50
N ILE A 286 -0.15 -22.99 -26.13
CA ILE A 286 -0.68 -23.81 -27.23
C ILE A 286 -1.91 -24.58 -26.73
N PHE A 287 -1.77 -25.35 -25.65
CA PHE A 287 -2.85 -26.15 -25.08
C PHE A 287 -4.10 -25.31 -24.76
N LEU A 288 -3.93 -24.19 -24.05
CA LEU A 288 -5.06 -23.32 -23.69
C LEU A 288 -5.72 -22.73 -24.94
N TYR A 289 -4.93 -22.23 -25.89
CA TYR A 289 -5.48 -21.61 -27.09
C TYR A 289 -6.23 -22.60 -27.99
N GLU A 290 -5.74 -23.83 -28.13
CA GLU A 290 -6.42 -24.90 -28.87
C GLU A 290 -7.73 -25.33 -28.20
N ASN A 291 -7.78 -25.35 -26.87
CA ASN A 291 -8.98 -25.73 -26.13
C ASN A 291 -10.10 -24.68 -26.21
N ASP A 292 -9.78 -23.39 -26.08
CA ASP A 292 -10.77 -22.30 -26.20
C ASP A 292 -10.08 -20.98 -26.64
N PRO A 293 -10.03 -20.69 -27.96
CA PRO A 293 -9.33 -19.53 -28.50
C PRO A 293 -9.86 -18.18 -28.00
N GLU A 294 -11.16 -18.09 -27.69
CA GLU A 294 -11.79 -16.85 -27.26
C GLU A 294 -11.51 -16.58 -25.77
N ARG A 295 -11.74 -17.57 -24.91
CA ARG A 295 -11.48 -17.46 -23.47
C ARG A 295 -9.99 -17.24 -23.18
N TYR A 296 -9.13 -17.95 -23.91
CA TYR A 296 -7.68 -17.92 -23.70
C TYR A 296 -6.93 -17.01 -24.68
N ARG A 297 -7.61 -16.12 -25.40
CA ARG A 297 -6.99 -15.19 -26.37
C ARG A 297 -5.76 -14.44 -25.85
N TRP A 298 -5.67 -14.21 -24.54
CA TRP A 298 -4.53 -13.56 -23.87
C TRP A 298 -3.20 -14.32 -23.99
N VAL A 299 -3.21 -15.64 -24.28
CA VAL A 299 -1.98 -16.44 -24.46
C VAL A 299 -1.44 -16.41 -25.90
N LYS A 300 -2.22 -15.93 -26.88
CA LYS A 300 -1.88 -16.00 -28.31
C LYS A 300 -0.50 -15.45 -28.64
N LYS A 301 -0.09 -14.36 -27.98
CA LYS A 301 1.21 -13.70 -28.17
C LYS A 301 2.43 -14.53 -27.71
N TYR A 302 2.21 -15.68 -27.07
CA TYR A 302 3.27 -16.56 -26.55
C TYR A 302 3.43 -17.86 -27.35
N ILE A 303 2.64 -18.04 -28.42
CA ILE A 303 2.64 -19.25 -29.26
C ILE A 303 3.71 -19.17 -30.37
N GLN A 304 4.17 -17.96 -30.70
CA GLN A 304 5.22 -17.70 -31.70
C GLN A 304 6.60 -18.14 -31.19
#